data_AF-A1CVH5-F1
#
_entry.id   AF-A1CVH5-F1
#
_cell.length_a   1.000
_cell.length_b   1.000
_cell.length_c   1.000
_cell.angle_alpha   90.00
_cell.angle_beta   90.00
_cell.angle_gamma   90.00
#
_symmetry.space_group_name_H-M   'P 1'
#
loop_
_entity.id
_entity.type
_entity.pdbx_description
1 polymer ?
#
loop_
_entity_poly.entity_id
_entity_poly.type
_entity_poly.pdbx_seq_one_letter_code
_entity_poly.pdbx_strand_id
1 'polypeptide(L)'
;MAIQISPSILGVAACVLFAVAACVYRALLPKPIPGIPYNKASANRILGDAPDLLKWRAETKEICSYIRKLAVELDSPVIQMFMRPFGKPWVIVTDFCEAQDIQINRQHEFDRSTYIGEVFGPLLPGNHVWMPSNDEFRAHRHLIRDTMSPSFLHDVVGPAIHSSTQDLLALWRERARLAQGRPFEADQDIIRNLVDVILVATFGFEVGAIASQTKLISGINKIDLPWNVDVPAIFPTAKDPQAFTSVRTLVDSLQIALRSPVPRQRLTFALKFYPSLVSARRWNKRMMGDRLQAAWKKFSDNAD
;
A
#
# COMPACT_ATOMS: atom_id res chain seq x y z
N MET A 1 -9.04 -60.97 13.55
CA MET A 1 -8.00 -60.87 14.59
C MET A 1 -8.04 -59.44 15.13
N ALA A 2 -8.76 -59.22 16.23
CA ALA A 2 -8.92 -57.88 16.81
C ALA A 2 -7.69 -57.59 17.69
N ILE A 3 -6.97 -56.52 17.40
CA ILE A 3 -5.82 -56.07 18.20
C ILE A 3 -6.38 -55.59 19.55
N GLN A 4 -6.22 -56.39 20.60
CA GLN A 4 -6.50 -55.97 21.98
C GLN A 4 -5.44 -54.94 22.40
N ILE A 5 -5.76 -53.66 22.25
CA ILE A 5 -4.91 -52.58 22.73
C ILE A 5 -5.09 -52.50 24.25
N SER A 6 -4.03 -52.78 25.00
CA SER A 6 -4.04 -52.67 26.45
C SER A 6 -4.34 -51.22 26.89
N PRO A 7 -5.20 -50.98 27.89
CA PRO A 7 -5.55 -49.64 28.36
C PRO A 7 -4.33 -48.81 28.82
N SER A 8 -3.24 -49.46 29.25
CA SER A 8 -1.97 -48.80 29.57
C SER A 8 -1.24 -48.24 28.34
N ILE A 9 -1.31 -48.92 27.19
CA ILE A 9 -0.75 -48.42 25.92
C ILE A 9 -1.54 -47.20 25.43
N LEU A 10 -2.86 -47.23 25.59
CA LEU A 10 -3.74 -46.11 25.26
C LEU A 10 -3.43 -44.88 26.14
N GLY A 11 -3.19 -45.10 27.45
CA GLY A 11 -2.82 -44.05 28.40
C GLY A 11 -1.47 -43.40 28.08
N VAL A 12 -0.44 -44.20 27.76
CA VAL A 12 0.88 -43.69 27.37
C VAL A 12 0.80 -42.90 26.07
N ALA A 13 0.07 -43.41 25.06
CA ALA A 13 -0.12 -42.70 23.79
C ALA A 13 -0.83 -41.34 23.99
N ALA A 14 -1.85 -41.27 24.85
CA ALA A 14 -2.54 -40.03 25.17
C ALA A 14 -1.62 -39.01 25.88
N CYS A 15 -0.81 -39.46 26.84
CA CYS A 15 0.15 -38.60 27.53
C CYS A 15 1.24 -38.05 26.58
N VAL A 16 1.75 -38.89 25.68
CA VAL A 16 2.72 -38.46 24.65
C VAL A 16 2.08 -37.45 23.71
N LEU A 17 0.86 -37.70 23.25
CA LEU A 17 0.15 -36.78 22.35
C LEU A 17 -0.14 -35.44 23.04
N PHE A 18 -0.52 -35.45 24.32
CA PHE A 18 -0.69 -34.24 25.12
C PHE A 18 0.63 -33.47 25.31
N ALA A 19 1.73 -34.17 25.63
CA ALA A 19 3.04 -33.55 25.77
C ALA A 19 3.52 -32.93 24.45
N VAL A 20 3.35 -33.63 23.32
CA VAL A 20 3.65 -33.10 21.98
C VAL A 20 2.78 -31.89 21.67
N ALA A 21 1.47 -31.95 21.92
CA ALA A 21 0.56 -30.82 21.72
C ALA A 21 0.94 -29.60 22.57
N ALA A 22 1.31 -29.81 23.84
CA ALA A 22 1.75 -28.76 24.74
C ALA A 22 3.09 -28.14 24.31
N CYS A 23 4.06 -28.97 23.87
CA CYS A 23 5.34 -28.50 23.32
C CYS A 23 5.15 -27.70 22.04
N VAL A 24 4.30 -28.19 21.13
CA VAL A 24 3.92 -27.46 19.91
C VAL A 24 3.28 -26.15 20.30
N TYR A 25 2.24 -26.15 21.14
CA TYR A 25 1.56 -24.93 21.58
C TYR A 25 2.52 -23.89 22.18
N ARG A 26 3.44 -24.30 23.07
CA ARG A 26 4.46 -23.39 23.62
C ARG A 26 5.46 -22.89 22.58
N ALA A 27 5.81 -23.71 21.60
CA ALA A 27 6.65 -23.28 20.47
C ALA A 27 5.91 -22.31 19.54
N LEU A 28 4.58 -22.36 19.48
CA LEU A 28 3.72 -21.46 18.71
C LEU A 28 3.51 -20.09 19.38
N LEU A 29 3.72 -19.99 20.70
CA LEU A 29 3.49 -18.74 21.42
C LEU A 29 4.54 -17.68 21.06
N PRO A 30 4.14 -16.39 21.01
CA PRO A 30 5.08 -15.31 20.77
C PRO A 30 6.17 -15.25 21.84
N LYS A 31 7.40 -14.96 21.42
CA LYS A 31 8.56 -14.83 22.32
C LYS A 31 8.85 -13.33 22.54
N PRO A 32 8.43 -12.73 23.67
CA PRO A 32 8.68 -11.32 23.96
C PRO A 32 10.18 -11.05 24.09
N ILE A 33 10.61 -9.85 23.66
CA ILE A 33 11.94 -9.34 23.98
C ILE A 33 11.92 -8.87 25.44
N PRO A 34 12.84 -9.34 26.29
CA PRO A 34 12.92 -8.90 27.68
C PRO A 34 13.14 -7.38 27.76
N GLY A 35 12.45 -6.71 28.68
CA GLY A 35 12.61 -5.27 28.92
C GLY A 35 11.73 -4.35 28.07
N ILE A 36 11.06 -4.85 27.03
CA ILE A 36 10.14 -4.03 26.21
C ILE A 36 8.69 -4.30 26.61
N PRO A 37 7.90 -3.28 27.01
CA PRO A 37 6.47 -3.42 27.34
C PRO A 37 5.60 -3.97 26.20
N TYR A 38 4.60 -4.77 26.56
CA TYR A 38 3.67 -5.41 25.62
C TYR A 38 2.33 -5.73 26.25
N ASN A 39 1.33 -5.97 25.40
CA ASN A 39 0.06 -6.52 25.85
C ASN A 39 0.23 -7.96 26.36
N LYS A 40 0.14 -8.16 27.67
CA LYS A 40 0.29 -9.47 28.33
C LYS A 40 -0.71 -10.51 27.82
N ALA A 41 -1.91 -10.10 27.41
CA ALA A 41 -2.89 -11.01 26.83
C ALA A 41 -2.43 -11.57 25.48
N SER A 42 -1.72 -10.75 24.69
CA SER A 42 -1.21 -11.13 23.37
C SER A 42 -0.12 -12.18 23.42
N ALA A 43 0.71 -12.21 24.47
CA ALA A 43 1.75 -13.24 24.61
C ALA A 43 1.20 -14.65 24.85
N ASN A 44 -0.06 -14.78 25.27
CA ASN A 44 -0.73 -16.06 25.48
C ASN A 44 -1.59 -16.51 24.27
N ARG A 45 -1.55 -15.76 23.16
CA ARG A 45 -2.31 -16.04 21.94
C ARG A 45 -1.37 -16.39 20.79
N ILE A 46 -1.67 -17.46 20.05
CA ILE A 46 -0.90 -17.87 18.86
C ILE A 46 -0.88 -16.75 17.80
N LEU A 47 -2.00 -16.03 17.65
CA LEU A 47 -2.13 -14.91 16.72
C LEU A 47 -1.67 -13.57 17.33
N GLY A 48 -1.17 -13.54 18.56
CA GLY A 48 -0.65 -12.34 19.17
C GLY A 48 -1.67 -11.20 19.26
N ASP A 49 -1.31 -10.05 18.70
CA ASP A 49 -2.10 -8.81 18.66
C ASP A 49 -3.03 -8.72 17.44
N ALA A 50 -2.92 -9.65 16.47
CA ALA A 50 -3.70 -9.59 15.24
C ALA A 50 -5.22 -9.57 15.45
N PRO A 51 -5.83 -10.35 16.35
CA PRO A 51 -7.28 -10.34 16.56
C PRO A 51 -7.80 -8.99 17.08
N ASP A 52 -7.09 -8.37 18.02
CA ASP A 52 -7.49 -7.09 18.62
C ASP A 52 -7.37 -5.97 17.58
N LEU A 53 -6.31 -6.00 16.77
CA LEU A 53 -6.12 -5.07 15.68
C LEU A 53 -7.19 -5.23 14.59
N LEU A 54 -7.60 -6.46 14.27
CA LEU A 54 -8.70 -6.73 13.34
C LEU A 54 -10.03 -6.22 13.87
N LYS A 55 -10.31 -6.39 15.17
CA LYS A 55 -11.51 -5.85 15.82
C LYS A 55 -11.50 -4.32 15.79
N TRP A 56 -10.40 -3.70 16.21
CA TRP A 56 -10.24 -2.24 16.18
C TRP A 56 -10.45 -1.68 14.78
N ARG A 57 -9.88 -2.33 13.77
CA ARG A 57 -10.06 -1.94 12.37
C ARG A 57 -11.50 -2.12 11.89
N ALA A 58 -12.22 -3.13 12.36
CA ALA A 58 -13.62 -3.32 11.98
C ALA A 58 -14.47 -2.12 12.43
N GLU A 59 -14.18 -1.58 13.62
CA GLU A 59 -14.84 -0.45 14.26
C GLU A 59 -14.38 0.90 13.67
N THR A 60 -13.07 1.15 13.63
CA THR A 60 -12.49 2.48 13.30
C THR A 60 -12.03 2.64 11.86
N LYS A 61 -11.89 1.55 11.10
CA LYS A 61 -11.25 1.48 9.77
C LYS A 61 -9.76 1.85 9.75
N GLU A 62 -9.16 2.09 10.90
CA GLU A 62 -7.77 2.51 11.04
C GLU A 62 -6.92 1.43 11.72
N ILE A 63 -5.65 1.31 11.30
CA ILE A 63 -4.70 0.36 11.91
C ILE A 63 -3.70 1.12 12.79
N CYS A 64 -3.18 2.25 12.32
CA CYS A 64 -2.15 3.01 13.04
C CYS A 64 -2.67 3.60 14.37
N SER A 65 -3.96 3.94 14.47
CA SER A 65 -4.55 4.42 15.73
C SER A 65 -4.58 3.36 16.82
N TYR A 66 -4.63 2.07 16.48
CA TYR A 66 -4.48 0.98 17.45
C TYR A 66 -3.08 0.98 18.07
N ILE A 67 -2.05 1.20 17.26
CA ILE A 67 -0.66 1.25 17.73
C ILE A 67 -0.50 2.39 18.74
N ARG A 68 -1.04 3.57 18.42
CA ARG A 68 -1.05 4.72 19.32
C ARG A 68 -1.78 4.41 20.63
N LYS A 69 -2.97 3.81 20.55
CA LYS A 69 -3.75 3.40 21.73
C LYS A 69 -2.92 2.49 22.63
N LEU A 70 -2.28 1.47 22.06
CA LEU A 70 -1.49 0.51 22.82
C LEU A 70 -0.27 1.17 23.48
N ALA A 71 0.39 2.12 22.80
CA ALA A 71 1.50 2.88 23.40
C ALA A 71 1.06 3.70 24.61
N VAL A 72 -0.13 4.34 24.54
CA VAL A 72 -0.71 5.09 25.66
C VAL A 72 -1.13 4.17 26.80
N GLU A 73 -1.75 3.01 26.52
CA GLU A 73 -2.16 2.05 27.54
C GLU A 73 -0.98 1.40 28.28
N LEU A 74 0.15 1.22 27.59
CA LEU A 74 1.38 0.65 28.17
C LEU A 74 2.28 1.69 28.84
N ASP A 75 1.92 2.99 28.75
CA ASP A 75 2.68 4.12 29.27
C ASP A 75 4.18 4.06 28.91
N SER A 76 4.48 3.73 27.65
CA SER A 76 5.85 3.54 27.18
C SER A 76 6.04 4.03 25.74
N PRO A 77 7.15 4.76 25.45
CA PRO A 77 7.47 5.21 24.10
C PRO A 77 8.03 4.08 23.21
N VAL A 78 8.42 2.95 23.80
CA VAL A 78 8.87 1.76 23.08
C VAL A 78 8.03 0.59 23.52
N ILE A 79 7.31 0.00 22.57
CA ILE A 79 6.42 -1.15 22.81
C ILE A 79 6.73 -2.27 21.83
N GLN A 80 6.28 -3.48 22.17
CA GLN A 80 6.34 -4.61 21.24
C GLN A 80 4.94 -5.17 20.93
N MET A 81 4.76 -5.54 19.67
CA MET A 81 3.53 -6.14 19.14
C MET A 81 3.81 -7.46 18.43
N PHE A 82 2.91 -8.42 18.58
CA PHE A 82 3.00 -9.75 18.00
C PHE A 82 2.07 -9.86 16.78
N MET A 83 2.55 -9.38 15.64
CA MET A 83 1.75 -9.30 14.40
C MET A 83 1.85 -10.55 13.52
N ARG A 84 2.89 -11.36 13.72
CA ARG A 84 3.19 -12.51 12.87
C ARG A 84 3.23 -13.79 13.72
N PRO A 85 2.38 -14.79 13.42
CA PRO A 85 2.54 -16.12 13.99
C PRO A 85 3.93 -16.64 13.65
N PHE A 86 4.63 -17.24 14.61
CA PHE A 86 6.02 -17.74 14.46
C PHE A 86 7.09 -16.67 14.19
N GLY A 87 6.72 -15.40 14.07
CA GLY A 87 7.62 -14.31 13.75
C GLY A 87 8.28 -13.69 14.98
N LYS A 88 9.32 -12.89 14.74
CA LYS A 88 9.84 -11.98 15.77
C LYS A 88 8.80 -10.88 16.06
N PRO A 89 8.71 -10.40 17.30
CA PRO A 89 7.85 -9.26 17.63
C PRO A 89 8.28 -8.02 16.85
N TRP A 90 7.31 -7.17 16.55
CA TRP A 90 7.56 -5.82 16.04
C TRP A 90 7.86 -4.92 17.22
N VAL A 91 9.01 -4.24 17.19
CA VAL A 91 9.32 -3.17 18.13
C VAL A 91 8.87 -1.86 17.50
N ILE A 92 8.06 -1.11 18.24
CA ILE A 92 7.48 0.14 17.79
C ILE A 92 8.02 1.23 18.68
N VAL A 93 8.62 2.23 18.05
CA VAL A 93 9.13 3.44 18.67
C VAL A 93 8.15 4.56 18.33
N THR A 94 7.51 5.13 19.35
CA THR A 94 6.60 6.26 19.19
C THR A 94 7.26 7.60 19.52
N ASP A 95 8.44 7.59 20.13
CA ASP A 95 9.24 8.80 20.35
C ASP A 95 9.80 9.33 19.03
N PHE A 96 9.58 10.62 18.77
CA PHE A 96 9.93 11.23 17.48
C PHE A 96 11.43 11.48 17.36
N CYS A 97 12.11 11.86 18.45
CA CYS A 97 13.55 12.12 18.45
C CYS A 97 14.30 10.83 18.13
N GLU A 98 13.97 9.74 18.82
CA GLU A 98 14.58 8.43 18.60
C GLU A 98 14.28 7.90 17.19
N ALA A 99 13.04 8.03 16.71
CA ALA A 99 12.69 7.62 15.35
C ALA A 99 13.47 8.42 14.29
N GLN A 100 13.67 9.72 14.49
CA GLN A 100 14.46 10.56 13.60
C GLN A 100 15.94 10.18 13.63
N ASP A 101 16.51 9.98 14.82
CA ASP A 101 17.91 9.58 14.98
C ASP A 101 18.20 8.23 14.29
N ILE A 102 17.29 7.25 14.45
CA ILE A 102 17.35 5.97 13.75
C ILE A 102 17.39 6.16 12.23
N GLN A 103 16.51 7.03 11.71
CA GLN A 103 16.38 7.25 10.26
C GLN A 103 17.54 8.01 9.63
N ILE A 104 18.21 8.89 10.37
CA ILE A 104 19.25 9.78 9.83
C ILE A 104 20.65 9.29 10.17
N ASN A 105 20.91 8.93 11.44
CA ASN A 105 22.26 8.69 11.94
C ASN A 105 22.58 7.19 12.08
N ARG A 106 21.58 6.33 12.32
CA ARG A 106 21.78 4.90 12.64
C ARG A 106 21.28 3.95 11.57
N GLN A 107 21.32 4.38 10.30
CA GLN A 107 20.95 3.55 9.14
C GLN A 107 21.78 2.26 9.00
N HIS A 108 22.97 2.22 9.59
CA HIS A 108 23.83 1.03 9.59
C HIS A 108 23.38 -0.03 10.61
N GLU A 109 22.56 0.34 11.60
CA GLU A 109 22.02 -0.58 12.61
C GLU A 109 20.68 -1.20 12.16
N PHE A 110 19.90 -0.44 11.38
CA PHE A 110 18.56 -0.83 10.95
C PHE A 110 18.43 -0.81 9.43
N ASP A 111 18.19 -1.97 8.84
CA ASP A 111 17.83 -2.08 7.43
C ASP A 111 16.30 -2.13 7.24
N ARG A 112 15.85 -2.04 5.99
CA ARG A 112 14.45 -2.02 5.61
C ARG A 112 13.70 -3.27 6.09
N SER A 113 12.43 -3.06 6.46
CA SER A 113 11.61 -4.13 7.00
C SER A 113 11.22 -5.17 5.94
N THR A 114 11.26 -6.44 6.36
CA THR A 114 10.76 -7.56 5.56
C THR A 114 9.26 -7.42 5.28
N TYR A 115 8.51 -6.78 6.17
CA TYR A 115 7.08 -6.51 6.01
C TYR A 115 6.77 -5.67 4.76
N ILE A 116 7.55 -4.61 4.50
CA ILE A 116 7.37 -3.79 3.30
C ILE A 116 7.63 -4.62 2.04
N GLY A 117 8.59 -5.56 2.07
CA GLY A 117 8.81 -6.55 1.00
C GLY A 117 7.67 -7.55 0.81
N GLU A 118 6.94 -7.90 1.86
CA GLU A 118 5.75 -8.73 1.76
C GLU A 118 4.56 -7.99 1.14
N VAL A 119 4.43 -6.68 1.42
CA VAL A 119 3.35 -5.83 0.91
C VAL A 119 3.60 -5.43 -0.55
N PHE A 120 4.78 -4.88 -0.87
CA PHE A 120 5.07 -4.33 -2.19
C PHE A 120 5.66 -5.36 -3.15
N GLY A 121 6.38 -6.37 -2.65
CA GLY A 121 7.11 -7.34 -3.47
C GLY A 121 6.26 -8.08 -4.51
N PRO A 122 5.04 -8.54 -4.21
CA PRO A 122 4.19 -9.19 -5.22
C PRO A 122 3.78 -8.27 -6.38
N LEU A 123 3.59 -6.98 -6.11
CA LEU A 123 3.16 -6.01 -7.11
C LEU A 123 4.34 -5.45 -7.92
N LEU A 124 5.43 -5.13 -7.24
CA LEU A 124 6.61 -4.44 -7.78
C LEU A 124 7.88 -5.29 -7.56
N PRO A 125 8.03 -6.43 -8.26
CA PRO A 125 9.23 -7.25 -8.14
C PRO A 125 10.47 -6.46 -8.59
N GLY A 126 11.56 -6.51 -7.81
CA GLY A 126 12.81 -5.80 -8.11
C GLY A 126 12.75 -4.28 -7.90
N ASN A 127 11.69 -3.73 -7.31
CA ASN A 127 11.63 -2.30 -7.03
C ASN A 127 12.34 -1.95 -5.71
N HIS A 128 13.23 -0.95 -5.77
CA HIS A 128 14.01 -0.46 -4.64
C HIS A 128 13.19 -0.01 -3.42
N VAL A 129 11.88 0.25 -3.55
CA VAL A 129 10.99 0.67 -2.44
C VAL A 129 11.02 -0.30 -1.25
N TRP A 130 11.24 -1.59 -1.50
CA TRP A 130 11.21 -2.61 -0.44
C TRP A 130 12.49 -3.44 -0.31
N MET A 131 13.47 -3.22 -1.17
CA MET A 131 14.70 -4.02 -1.20
C MET A 131 15.62 -3.71 -0.01
N PRO A 132 16.33 -4.70 0.55
CA PRO A 132 17.38 -4.47 1.54
C PRO A 132 18.48 -3.57 0.96
N SER A 133 19.25 -2.91 1.81
CA SER A 133 20.28 -1.93 1.40
C SER A 133 21.56 -2.59 0.87
N ASN A 134 21.43 -3.41 -0.18
CA ASN A 134 22.51 -4.14 -0.84
C ASN A 134 22.97 -3.48 -2.16
N ASP A 135 23.90 -4.12 -2.87
CA ASP A 135 24.40 -3.62 -4.17
C ASP A 135 23.32 -3.50 -5.23
N GLU A 136 22.37 -4.43 -5.26
CA GLU A 136 21.24 -4.39 -6.19
C GLU A 136 20.35 -3.18 -5.93
N PHE A 137 20.05 -2.89 -4.65
CA PHE A 137 19.33 -1.66 -4.26
C PHE A 137 20.08 -0.40 -4.69
N ARG A 138 21.40 -0.35 -4.49
CA ARG A 138 22.23 0.79 -4.92
C ARG A 138 22.19 0.97 -6.44
N ALA A 139 22.31 -0.11 -7.20
CA ALA A 139 22.24 -0.08 -8.65
C ALA A 139 20.86 0.41 -9.14
N HIS A 140 19.77 -0.12 -8.58
CA HIS A 140 18.41 0.31 -8.94
C HIS A 140 18.15 1.78 -8.59
N ARG A 141 18.66 2.26 -7.44
CA ARG A 141 18.55 3.67 -7.08
C ARG A 141 19.38 4.57 -8.00
N HIS A 142 20.55 4.10 -8.43
CA HIS A 142 21.39 4.84 -9.37
C HIS A 142 20.68 5.06 -10.71
N LEU A 143 19.96 4.05 -11.22
CA LEU A 143 19.20 4.15 -12.48
C LEU A 143 18.13 5.24 -12.47
N ILE A 144 17.54 5.53 -11.32
CA ILE A 144 16.46 6.53 -11.18
C ILE A 144 16.91 7.82 -10.53
N ARG A 145 18.18 7.95 -10.14
CA ARG A 145 18.68 9.12 -9.39
C ARG A 145 18.37 10.42 -10.10
N ASP A 146 18.54 10.42 -11.42
CA ASP A 146 18.42 11.62 -12.23
C ASP A 146 16.96 12.10 -12.37
N THR A 147 15.97 11.22 -12.10
CA THR A 147 14.54 11.59 -12.10
C THR A 147 14.14 12.43 -10.89
N MET A 148 15.02 12.57 -9.90
CA MET A 148 14.86 13.46 -8.74
C MET A 148 15.87 14.61 -8.75
N SER A 149 16.62 14.79 -9.85
CA SER A 149 17.53 15.92 -9.98
C SER A 149 16.75 17.24 -10.07
N PRO A 150 17.30 18.37 -9.58
CA PRO A 150 16.64 19.68 -9.69
C PRO A 150 16.28 20.05 -11.14
N SER A 151 17.13 19.70 -12.11
CA SER A 151 16.86 19.94 -13.53
C SER A 151 15.68 19.11 -14.03
N PHE A 152 15.64 17.80 -13.76
CA PHE A 152 14.50 16.98 -14.18
C PHE A 152 13.18 17.45 -13.54
N LEU A 153 13.23 17.81 -12.25
CA LEU A 153 12.06 18.34 -11.55
C LEU A 153 11.59 19.68 -12.13
N HIS A 154 12.51 20.56 -12.52
CA HIS A 154 12.20 21.86 -13.10
C HIS A 154 11.72 21.76 -14.56
N ASP A 155 12.42 20.98 -15.38
CA ASP A 155 12.24 20.97 -16.84
C ASP A 155 11.18 19.97 -17.31
N VAL A 156 10.94 18.89 -16.56
CA VAL A 156 10.01 17.81 -16.94
C VAL A 156 8.78 17.79 -16.02
N VAL A 157 9.01 17.65 -14.71
CA VAL A 157 7.91 17.47 -13.74
C VAL A 157 7.13 18.77 -13.52
N GLY A 158 7.81 19.90 -13.41
CA GLY A 158 7.20 21.22 -13.19
C GLY A 158 6.16 21.58 -14.26
N PRO A 159 6.51 21.55 -15.56
CA PRO A 159 5.58 21.81 -16.65
C PRO A 159 4.41 20.82 -16.68
N ALA A 160 4.66 19.53 -16.42
CA ALA A 160 3.61 18.51 -16.35
C ALA A 160 2.60 18.80 -15.22
N ILE A 161 3.09 19.16 -14.03
CA ILE A 161 2.24 19.59 -12.91
C ILE A 161 1.45 20.84 -13.28
N HIS A 162 2.11 21.84 -13.86
CA HIS A 162 1.46 23.10 -14.23
C HIS A 162 0.31 22.87 -15.20
N SER A 163 0.58 22.17 -16.32
CA SER A 163 -0.43 21.87 -17.34
C SER A 163 -1.61 21.09 -16.76
N SER A 164 -1.34 19.98 -16.07
CA SER A 164 -2.41 19.14 -15.50
C SER A 164 -3.23 19.89 -14.45
N THR A 165 -2.59 20.76 -13.67
CA THR A 165 -3.29 21.60 -12.68
C THR A 165 -4.18 22.64 -13.35
N GLN A 166 -3.78 23.21 -14.49
CA GLN A 166 -4.67 24.10 -15.26
C GLN A 166 -5.92 23.35 -15.73
N ASP A 167 -5.77 22.10 -16.20
CA ASP A 167 -6.91 21.26 -16.62
C ASP A 167 -7.84 20.94 -15.44
N LEU A 168 -7.27 20.64 -14.26
CA LEU A 168 -8.03 20.43 -13.03
C LEU A 168 -8.81 21.69 -12.62
N LEU A 169 -8.19 22.87 -12.71
CA LEU A 169 -8.87 24.13 -12.42
C LEU A 169 -9.98 24.42 -13.43
N ALA A 170 -9.81 24.07 -14.70
CA ALA A 170 -10.86 24.18 -15.71
C ALA A 170 -12.07 23.28 -15.36
N LEU A 171 -11.81 22.03 -14.94
CA LEU A 171 -12.86 21.13 -14.46
C LEU A 171 -13.60 21.73 -13.24
N TRP A 172 -12.86 22.25 -12.26
CA TRP A 172 -13.47 22.83 -11.06
C TRP A 172 -14.26 24.10 -11.33
N ARG A 173 -13.86 24.92 -12.32
CA ARG A 173 -14.68 26.05 -12.78
C ARG A 173 -16.02 25.60 -13.33
N GLU A 174 -16.05 24.53 -14.14
CA GLU A 174 -17.30 23.97 -14.64
C GLU A 174 -18.17 23.36 -13.54
N ARG A 175 -17.56 22.66 -12.58
CA ARG A 175 -18.29 22.16 -11.41
C ARG A 175 -18.86 23.29 -10.55
N ALA A 176 -18.07 24.35 -10.30
CA ALA A 176 -18.52 25.50 -9.54
C ALA A 176 -19.68 26.23 -10.24
N ARG A 177 -19.61 26.38 -11.57
CA ARG A 177 -20.71 26.94 -12.39
C ARG A 177 -22.01 26.17 -12.19
N LEU A 178 -21.94 24.85 -12.17
CA LEU A 178 -23.10 23.97 -12.02
C LEU A 178 -23.58 23.83 -10.57
N ALA A 179 -22.68 23.87 -9.58
CA ALA A 179 -22.99 23.73 -8.16
C ALA A 179 -23.70 24.96 -7.57
N GLN A 180 -23.57 26.13 -8.21
CA GLN A 180 -24.21 27.38 -7.79
C GLN A 180 -23.94 27.74 -6.32
N GLY A 181 -22.66 27.66 -5.91
CA GLY A 181 -22.23 28.00 -4.55
C GLY A 181 -22.28 26.84 -3.54
N ARG A 182 -22.77 25.67 -3.92
CA ARG A 182 -22.74 24.46 -3.09
C ARG A 182 -21.37 23.77 -3.10
N PRO A 183 -20.98 23.06 -2.02
CA PRO A 183 -19.76 22.28 -2.01
C PRO A 183 -19.84 21.11 -3.01
N PHE A 184 -18.69 20.52 -3.35
CA PHE A 184 -18.63 19.29 -4.13
C PHE A 184 -17.41 18.48 -3.74
N GLU A 185 -17.47 17.18 -4.01
CA GLU A 185 -16.39 16.25 -3.72
C GLU A 185 -15.27 16.35 -4.78
N ALA A 186 -14.03 16.51 -4.32
CA ALA A 186 -12.85 16.78 -5.15
C ALA A 186 -11.75 15.70 -5.04
N ASP A 187 -11.92 14.70 -4.19
CA ASP A 187 -10.92 13.65 -3.92
C ASP A 187 -10.53 12.88 -5.20
N GLN A 188 -11.52 12.46 -5.99
CA GLN A 188 -11.30 11.71 -7.23
C GLN A 188 -10.65 12.58 -8.30
N ASP A 189 -10.96 13.88 -8.35
CA ASP A 189 -10.36 14.80 -9.30
C ASP A 189 -8.88 14.99 -8.99
N ILE A 190 -8.51 15.10 -7.71
CA ILE A 190 -7.11 15.16 -7.28
C ILE A 190 -6.36 13.87 -7.66
N ILE A 191 -6.99 12.70 -7.46
CA ILE A 191 -6.38 11.41 -7.78
C ILE A 191 -6.19 11.24 -9.30
N ARG A 192 -7.17 11.65 -10.11
CA ARG A 192 -7.07 11.68 -11.58
C ARG A 192 -5.92 12.57 -12.03
N ASN A 193 -5.88 13.80 -11.52
CA ASN A 193 -4.82 14.74 -11.82
C ASN A 193 -3.43 14.19 -11.46
N LEU A 194 -3.28 13.56 -10.29
CA LEU A 194 -2.02 12.98 -9.86
C LEU A 194 -1.54 11.86 -10.80
N VAL A 195 -2.45 10.97 -11.24
CA VAL A 195 -2.10 9.89 -12.17
C VAL A 195 -1.73 10.45 -13.55
N ASP A 196 -2.44 11.47 -14.03
CA ASP A 196 -2.13 12.14 -15.30
C ASP A 196 -0.73 12.76 -15.24
N VAL A 197 -0.40 13.52 -14.17
CA VAL A 197 0.95 14.08 -13.95
C VAL A 197 2.04 13.00 -13.93
N ILE A 198 1.85 11.93 -13.14
CA ILE A 198 2.87 10.89 -13.00
C ILE A 198 3.13 10.19 -14.34
N LEU A 199 2.08 9.87 -15.10
CA LEU A 199 2.24 9.19 -16.38
C LEU A 199 2.83 10.09 -17.47
N VAL A 200 2.48 11.38 -17.48
CA VAL A 200 3.12 12.38 -18.36
C VAL A 200 4.60 12.52 -18.00
N ALA A 201 4.94 12.74 -16.73
CA ALA A 201 6.32 12.94 -16.31
C ALA A 201 7.20 11.69 -16.48
N THR A 202 6.63 10.50 -16.30
CA THR A 202 7.39 9.24 -16.37
C THR A 202 7.50 8.68 -17.79
N PHE A 203 6.43 8.79 -18.58
CA PHE A 203 6.34 8.12 -19.89
C PHE A 203 6.08 9.06 -21.06
N GLY A 204 5.91 10.36 -20.81
CA GLY A 204 5.74 11.39 -21.84
C GLY A 204 4.42 11.30 -22.60
N PHE A 205 3.34 10.82 -21.97
CA PHE A 205 2.03 10.79 -22.61
C PHE A 205 0.90 11.14 -21.66
N GLU A 206 -0.10 11.82 -22.21
CA GLU A 206 -1.30 12.20 -21.50
C GLU A 206 -2.31 11.05 -21.48
N VAL A 207 -2.89 10.83 -20.30
CA VAL A 207 -3.95 9.84 -20.10
C VAL A 207 -5.31 10.43 -20.42
N GLY A 208 -5.51 11.71 -20.08
CA GLY A 208 -6.73 12.47 -20.33
C GLY A 208 -7.88 12.10 -19.39
N ALA A 209 -7.60 11.69 -18.15
CA ALA A 209 -8.66 11.39 -17.18
C ALA A 209 -9.43 12.65 -16.80
N ILE A 210 -8.71 13.75 -16.51
CA ILE A 210 -9.33 15.06 -16.25
C ILE A 210 -10.03 15.59 -17.50
N ALA A 211 -9.38 15.56 -18.66
CA ALA A 211 -9.96 16.05 -19.91
C ALA A 211 -11.30 15.36 -20.26
N SER A 212 -11.38 14.04 -20.04
CA SER A 212 -12.60 13.26 -20.25
C SER A 212 -13.73 13.68 -19.30
N GLN A 213 -13.39 13.94 -18.04
CA GLN A 213 -14.34 14.45 -17.04
C GLN A 213 -14.79 15.87 -17.39
N THR A 214 -13.87 16.77 -17.74
CA THR A 214 -14.18 18.15 -18.15
C THR A 214 -15.14 18.17 -19.34
N LYS A 215 -14.89 17.36 -20.36
CA LYS A 215 -15.75 17.28 -21.56
C LYS A 215 -17.18 16.84 -21.24
N LEU A 216 -17.34 15.90 -20.30
CA LEU A 216 -18.67 15.47 -19.85
C LEU A 216 -19.39 16.61 -19.12
N ILE A 217 -18.71 17.28 -18.20
CA ILE A 217 -19.31 18.31 -17.34
C ILE A 217 -19.61 19.59 -18.13
N SER A 218 -18.73 19.99 -19.05
CA SER A 218 -18.93 21.18 -19.88
C SER A 218 -20.15 21.07 -20.80
N GLY A 219 -20.54 19.84 -21.17
CA GLY A 219 -21.74 19.58 -21.97
C GLY A 219 -23.05 19.67 -21.19
N ILE A 220 -22.99 19.85 -19.87
CA ILE A 220 -24.17 19.86 -19.00
C ILE A 220 -24.55 21.30 -18.65
N ASN A 221 -25.83 21.63 -18.86
CA ASN A 221 -26.36 22.96 -18.57
C ASN A 221 -26.85 23.11 -17.13
N LYS A 222 -27.47 22.05 -16.58
CA LYS A 222 -28.00 22.02 -15.21
C LYS A 222 -27.85 20.61 -14.63
N ILE A 223 -27.63 20.55 -13.32
CA ILE A 223 -27.68 19.33 -12.52
C ILE A 223 -28.81 19.43 -11.50
N ASP A 224 -29.25 18.29 -10.97
CA ASP A 224 -30.13 18.29 -9.83
C ASP A 224 -29.36 18.72 -8.58
N LEU A 225 -29.80 19.80 -7.95
CA LEU A 225 -29.09 20.43 -6.86
C LEU A 225 -29.77 20.07 -5.55
N PRO A 226 -29.01 19.70 -4.51
CA PRO A 226 -29.60 19.39 -3.22
C PRO A 226 -30.30 20.63 -2.64
N TRP A 227 -31.37 20.37 -1.89
CA TRP A 227 -32.19 21.41 -1.26
C TRP A 227 -31.39 22.28 -0.30
N ASN A 228 -30.42 21.67 0.41
CA ASN A 228 -29.54 22.35 1.36
C ASN A 228 -28.27 22.85 0.64
N VAL A 229 -27.89 24.09 0.93
CA VAL A 229 -26.68 24.74 0.40
C VAL A 229 -25.38 24.10 0.89
N ASP A 230 -25.39 23.47 2.07
CA ASP A 230 -24.22 22.82 2.67
C ASP A 230 -24.04 21.37 2.21
N VAL A 231 -25.00 20.82 1.44
CA VAL A 231 -24.94 19.46 0.94
C VAL A 231 -24.17 19.42 -0.38
N PRO A 232 -23.17 18.53 -0.54
CA PRO A 232 -22.38 18.45 -1.76
C PRO A 232 -23.23 18.16 -3.00
N ALA A 233 -23.00 18.92 -4.06
CA ALA A 233 -23.59 18.66 -5.38
C ALA A 233 -22.98 17.38 -5.99
N ILE A 234 -23.85 16.54 -6.57
CA ILE A 234 -23.46 15.26 -7.18
C ILE A 234 -23.29 15.45 -8.69
N PHE A 235 -22.15 15.03 -9.21
CA PHE A 235 -21.80 15.16 -10.62
C PHE A 235 -21.75 13.79 -11.30
N PRO A 236 -22.15 13.69 -12.59
CA PRO A 236 -21.92 12.47 -13.34
C PRO A 236 -20.42 12.25 -13.56
N THR A 237 -20.01 10.99 -13.56
CA THR A 237 -18.61 10.60 -13.72
C THR A 237 -18.37 10.03 -15.11
N ALA A 238 -17.39 10.57 -15.82
CA ALA A 238 -16.95 10.06 -17.11
C ALA A 238 -16.26 8.70 -16.93
N LYS A 239 -16.31 7.89 -17.99
CA LYS A 239 -15.55 6.64 -18.00
C LYS A 239 -14.06 6.96 -18.04
N ASP A 240 -13.34 6.58 -16.99
CA ASP A 240 -11.90 6.82 -16.92
C ASP A 240 -11.14 6.05 -18.01
N PRO A 241 -10.06 6.64 -18.57
CA PRO A 241 -9.20 5.97 -19.55
C PRO A 241 -8.58 4.68 -19.00
N GLN A 242 -8.31 3.72 -19.89
CA GLN A 242 -7.76 2.42 -19.51
C GLN A 242 -6.43 2.53 -18.75
N ALA A 243 -5.60 3.52 -19.08
CA ALA A 243 -4.34 3.79 -18.39
C ALA A 243 -4.56 4.16 -16.92
N PHE A 244 -5.46 5.11 -16.66
CA PHE A 244 -5.85 5.49 -15.31
C PHE A 244 -6.40 4.29 -14.55
N THR A 245 -7.40 3.60 -15.10
CA THR A 245 -8.06 2.49 -14.41
C THR A 245 -7.08 1.37 -14.09
N SER A 246 -6.13 1.07 -14.99
CA SER A 246 -5.15 0.00 -14.80
C SER A 246 -4.15 0.34 -13.69
N VAL A 247 -3.60 1.56 -13.70
CA VAL A 247 -2.69 2.02 -12.64
C VAL A 247 -3.41 2.07 -11.29
N ARG A 248 -4.59 2.70 -11.24
CA ARG A 248 -5.40 2.82 -10.02
C ARG A 248 -5.76 1.46 -9.42
N THR A 249 -6.23 0.53 -10.25
CA THR A 249 -6.57 -0.84 -9.84
C THR A 249 -5.38 -1.58 -9.23
N LEU A 250 -4.17 -1.39 -9.77
CA LEU A 250 -2.95 -1.99 -9.20
C LEU A 250 -2.55 -1.33 -7.87
N VAL A 251 -2.62 -0.01 -7.77
CA VAL A 251 -2.30 0.71 -6.53
C VAL A 251 -3.29 0.34 -5.42
N ASP A 252 -4.58 0.30 -5.71
CA ASP A 252 -5.62 -0.08 -4.75
C ASP A 252 -5.46 -1.53 -4.27
N SER A 253 -4.85 -2.40 -5.09
CA SER A 253 -4.55 -3.79 -4.70
C SER A 253 -3.60 -3.89 -3.50
N LEU A 254 -2.77 -2.87 -3.23
CA LEU A 254 -1.92 -2.84 -2.04
C LEU A 254 -2.74 -2.90 -0.74
N GLN A 255 -3.98 -2.38 -0.75
CA GLN A 255 -4.89 -2.52 0.38
C GLN A 255 -5.16 -4.00 0.69
N ILE A 256 -5.19 -4.89 -0.29
CA ILE A 256 -5.38 -6.33 -0.07
C ILE A 256 -4.24 -6.90 0.79
N ALA A 257 -3.00 -6.47 0.53
CA ALA A 257 -1.84 -6.89 1.32
C ALA A 257 -1.87 -6.29 2.72
N LEU A 258 -2.06 -4.97 2.83
CA LEU A 258 -2.05 -4.24 4.11
C LEU A 258 -3.13 -4.74 5.09
N ARG A 259 -4.22 -5.26 4.56
CA ARG A 259 -5.37 -5.75 5.33
C ARG A 259 -5.27 -7.22 5.74
N SER A 260 -4.22 -7.92 5.32
CA SER A 260 -4.04 -9.36 5.50
C SER A 260 -2.96 -9.67 6.54
N PRO A 261 -3.16 -10.66 7.43
CA PRO A 261 -2.08 -11.17 8.30
C PRO A 261 -1.01 -11.97 7.51
N VAL A 262 -1.29 -12.30 6.25
CA VAL A 262 -0.37 -12.95 5.30
C VAL A 262 -0.30 -12.10 4.01
N PRO A 263 0.39 -10.94 4.04
CA PRO A 263 0.30 -9.94 2.97
C PRO A 263 0.74 -10.47 1.61
N ARG A 264 1.91 -11.13 1.57
CA ARG A 264 2.55 -11.60 0.33
C ARG A 264 1.69 -12.61 -0.40
N GLN A 265 1.20 -13.63 0.31
CA GLN A 265 0.42 -14.71 -0.24
C GLN A 265 -0.92 -14.18 -0.78
N ARG A 266 -1.60 -13.32 0.01
CA ARG A 266 -2.91 -12.80 -0.36
C ARG A 266 -2.85 -11.92 -1.60
N LEU A 267 -1.87 -11.03 -1.69
CA LEU A 267 -1.69 -10.19 -2.87
C LEU A 267 -1.21 -10.98 -4.09
N THR A 268 -0.31 -11.94 -3.91
CA THR A 268 0.13 -12.83 -5.00
C THR A 268 -1.04 -13.61 -5.59
N PHE A 269 -1.93 -14.12 -4.73
CA PHE A 269 -3.16 -14.79 -5.17
C PHE A 269 -4.06 -13.83 -5.93
N ALA A 270 -4.35 -12.64 -5.38
CA ALA A 270 -5.20 -11.65 -6.03
C ALA A 270 -4.67 -11.25 -7.41
N LEU A 271 -3.36 -10.97 -7.53
CA LEU A 271 -2.71 -10.63 -8.80
C LEU A 271 -2.71 -11.76 -9.83
N LYS A 272 -2.92 -13.02 -9.42
CA LYS A 272 -3.00 -14.18 -10.32
C LYS A 272 -4.43 -14.48 -10.76
N PHE A 273 -5.41 -14.30 -9.87
CA PHE A 273 -6.76 -14.83 -10.09
C PHE A 273 -7.84 -13.76 -10.25
N TYR A 274 -7.65 -12.53 -9.77
CA TYR A 274 -8.69 -11.50 -9.89
C TYR A 274 -8.66 -10.89 -11.30
N PRO A 275 -9.74 -11.00 -12.11
CA PRO A 275 -9.71 -10.61 -13.52
C PRO A 275 -9.30 -9.15 -13.75
N SER A 276 -9.74 -8.23 -12.90
CA SER A 276 -9.39 -6.80 -12.95
C SER A 276 -7.91 -6.55 -12.71
N LEU A 277 -7.29 -7.25 -11.74
CA LEU A 277 -5.86 -7.14 -11.45
C LEU A 277 -5.01 -7.78 -12.54
N VAL A 278 -5.47 -8.90 -13.10
CA VAL A 278 -4.79 -9.59 -14.19
C VAL A 278 -4.79 -8.72 -15.45
N SER A 279 -5.93 -8.14 -15.82
CA SER A 279 -6.03 -7.25 -16.99
C SER A 279 -5.22 -5.97 -16.78
N ALA A 280 -5.31 -5.33 -15.62
CA ALA A 280 -4.55 -4.13 -15.27
C ALA A 280 -3.02 -4.38 -15.31
N ARG A 281 -2.57 -5.54 -14.80
CA ARG A 281 -1.15 -5.93 -14.84
C ARG A 281 -0.66 -6.20 -16.25
N ARG A 282 -1.47 -6.88 -17.08
CA ARG A 282 -1.13 -7.12 -18.50
C ARG A 282 -1.02 -5.81 -19.26
N TRP A 283 -1.97 -4.90 -19.04
CA TRP A 283 -1.96 -3.59 -19.68
C TRP A 283 -0.72 -2.77 -19.29
N ASN A 284 -0.41 -2.67 -17.99
CA ASN A 284 0.77 -1.94 -17.52
C ASN A 284 2.08 -2.53 -18.08
N LYS A 285 2.22 -3.87 -18.09
CA LYS A 285 3.38 -4.51 -18.70
C LYS A 285 3.53 -4.19 -20.18
N ARG A 286 2.42 -4.19 -20.93
CA ARG A 286 2.43 -3.81 -22.33
C ARG A 286 2.82 -2.35 -22.52
N MET A 287 2.19 -1.43 -21.79
CA MET A 287 2.52 0.00 -21.82
C MET A 287 4.01 0.24 -21.54
N MET A 288 4.56 -0.36 -20.48
CA MET A 288 5.98 -0.24 -20.15
C MET A 288 6.87 -0.83 -21.26
N GLY A 289 6.52 -2.01 -21.79
CA GLY A 289 7.26 -2.64 -22.89
C GLY A 289 7.27 -1.81 -24.16
N ASP A 290 6.12 -1.27 -24.56
CA ASP A 290 5.99 -0.41 -25.74
C ASP A 290 6.84 0.87 -25.59
N ARG A 291 6.85 1.47 -24.40
CA ARG A 291 7.67 2.65 -24.09
C ARG A 291 9.16 2.34 -24.07
N LEU A 292 9.56 1.22 -23.47
CA LEU A 292 10.95 0.76 -23.48
C LEU A 292 11.43 0.49 -24.91
N GLN A 293 10.61 -0.16 -25.73
CA GLN A 293 10.96 -0.44 -27.13
C GLN A 293 11.05 0.86 -27.96
N ALA A 294 10.14 1.80 -27.76
CA ALA A 294 10.18 3.10 -28.42
C ALA A 294 11.42 3.91 -28.03
N ALA A 295 11.76 3.93 -26.73
CA ALA A 295 12.98 4.55 -26.25
C ALA A 295 14.23 3.86 -26.83
N TRP A 296 14.28 2.53 -26.81
CA TRP A 296 15.37 1.76 -27.40
C TRP A 296 15.60 2.14 -28.86
N LYS A 297 14.55 2.09 -29.70
CA LYS A 297 14.65 2.48 -31.12
C LYS A 297 15.17 3.91 -31.29
N LYS A 298 14.63 4.86 -30.52
CA LYS A 298 15.03 6.27 -30.59
C LYS A 298 16.52 6.46 -30.26
N PHE A 299 17.08 5.69 -29.33
CA PHE A 299 18.46 5.87 -28.89
C PHE A 299 19.45 4.90 -29.54
N SER A 300 18.99 3.75 -30.07
CA SER A 300 19.82 2.83 -30.85
C SER A 300 20.19 3.38 -32.22
N ASP A 301 19.26 4.12 -32.83
CA ASP A 301 19.44 4.68 -34.17
C ASP A 301 20.26 5.99 -34.16
N ASN A 302 20.48 6.56 -32.97
CA ASN A 302 21.30 7.75 -32.71
C ASN A 302 22.64 7.40 -32.03
N ALA A 303 23.12 6.16 -32.17
CA ALA A 303 24.40 5.73 -31.65
C ALA A 303 25.55 6.17 -32.58
N ASP A 304 25.80 7.49 -32.63
CA ASP A 304 27.05 8.11 -33.08
C ASP A 304 27.70 8.84 -31.89
#